data_AF-A0AAV6W095-F1
#
_entry.id   AF-A0AAV6W095-F1
#
_cell.length_a   1.000
_cell.length_b   1.000
_cell.length_c   1.000
_cell.angle_alpha   90.00
_cell.angle_beta   90.00
_cell.angle_gamma   90.00
#
_symmetry.space_group_name_H-M   'P 1'
#
loop_
_entity.id
_entity.type
_entity.pdbx_description
1 polymer ?
#
loop_
_entity_poly.entity_id
_entity_poly.type
_entity_poly.pdbx_seq_one_letter_code
_entity_poly.pdbx_strand_id
1 'polypeptide(L)'
;MENSMSKLFEIEESVSGKLVRILCIDGGGIRGIIPGVILSYLESELQKLEGEDARLADYFDVIAGTSTGGLVTAMLTAPNENNRPLFAAKDIKKFYLNECPKIFPQHCSVDIATKENLDDLVKVGEKLLKKAVSRVNLENEIYETCNQGTNEEALIRLAQVLSKEKRLRDSEELFQDSLDNFYV
;
A
#
# COMPACT_ATOMS: atom_id res chain seq x y z
N MET A 1 35.00 6.23 -5.19
CA MET A 1 33.81 7.09 -5.10
C MET A 1 32.61 6.16 -5.17
N GLU A 2 32.17 5.70 -4.00
CA GLU A 2 30.93 4.92 -3.90
C GLU A 2 29.77 5.77 -4.37
N ASN A 3 28.96 5.16 -5.23
CA ASN A 3 27.90 5.82 -5.96
C ASN A 3 26.72 6.02 -5.01
N SER A 4 26.33 7.26 -4.74
CA SER A 4 25.12 7.62 -3.98
C SER A 4 23.82 7.03 -4.57
N MET A 5 23.93 6.35 -5.72
CA MET A 5 22.90 5.74 -6.55
C MET A 5 22.41 4.36 -6.06
N SER A 6 23.20 3.61 -5.27
CA SER A 6 22.76 2.30 -4.74
C SER A 6 21.92 2.43 -3.46
N LYS A 7 22.10 3.53 -2.72
CA LYS A 7 21.49 3.81 -1.41
C LYS A 7 19.98 4.07 -1.37
N LEU A 8 19.32 4.19 -2.52
CA LEU A 8 17.90 4.58 -2.58
C LEU A 8 16.92 3.41 -2.45
N PHE A 9 17.39 2.19 -2.75
CA PHE A 9 16.61 0.95 -2.62
C PHE A 9 17.42 -0.24 -2.11
N GLU A 10 18.74 -0.09 -1.91
CA GLU A 10 19.37 -0.79 -0.80
C GLU A 10 18.73 -0.22 0.48
N ILE A 11 17.75 -0.93 1.04
CA ILE A 11 17.74 -1.02 2.50
C ILE A 11 19.16 -1.45 2.81
N GLU A 12 19.97 -0.56 3.39
CA GLU A 12 21.33 -0.91 3.80
C GLU A 12 21.21 -2.26 4.51
N GLU A 13 21.87 -3.30 3.96
CA GLU A 13 21.85 -4.68 4.47
C GLU A 13 22.51 -4.81 5.86
N SER A 14 22.51 -3.74 6.66
CA SER A 14 23.21 -3.60 7.92
C SER A 14 22.47 -2.81 9.01
N VAL A 15 21.18 -2.47 8.84
CA VAL A 15 20.42 -1.98 10.01
C VAL A 15 20.13 -3.17 10.92
N SER A 16 21.02 -3.39 11.90
CA SER A 16 20.78 -4.27 13.04
C SER A 16 19.57 -3.72 13.82
N GLY A 17 18.37 -4.16 13.48
CA GLY A 17 17.11 -3.75 14.11
C GLY A 17 15.87 -4.00 13.24
N LYS A 18 14.74 -4.31 13.89
CA LYS A 18 13.45 -4.53 13.23
C LYS A 18 12.98 -3.25 12.52
N LEU A 19 12.89 -3.28 11.19
CA LEU A 19 12.33 -2.18 10.41
C LEU A 19 10.85 -2.00 10.71
N VAL A 20 10.43 -0.74 10.94
CA VAL A 20 9.02 -0.35 11.10
C VAL A 20 8.49 0.14 9.76
N ARG A 21 7.39 -0.46 9.30
CA ARG A 21 6.81 -0.22 7.98
C ARG A 21 5.46 0.49 8.13
N ILE A 22 5.37 1.69 7.57
CA ILE A 22 4.19 2.56 7.70
C ILE A 22 3.58 2.80 6.33
N LEU A 23 2.29 2.55 6.20
CA LEU A 23 1.49 2.91 5.03
C LEU A 23 0.58 4.11 5.37
N CYS A 24 0.74 5.21 4.62
CA CYS A 24 -0.09 6.41 4.78
C CYS A 24 -0.96 6.61 3.53
N ILE A 25 -2.26 6.85 3.73
CA ILE A 25 -3.25 7.01 2.66
C ILE A 25 -3.93 8.37 2.78
N ASP A 26 -3.69 9.24 1.81
CA ASP A 26 -4.28 10.57 1.77
C ASP A 26 -5.80 10.54 1.57
N GLY A 27 -6.47 11.56 2.10
CA GLY A 27 -7.87 11.83 1.81
C GLY A 27 -8.04 12.44 0.42
N GLY A 28 -9.22 12.29 -0.17
CA GLY A 28 -9.47 12.89 -1.48
C GLY A 28 -10.87 12.70 -2.04
N GLY A 29 -11.88 12.47 -1.18
CA GLY A 29 -13.23 12.19 -1.63
C GLY A 29 -13.25 10.96 -2.55
N ILE A 30 -13.91 11.08 -3.70
CA ILE A 30 -13.98 10.01 -4.72
C ILE A 30 -12.62 9.67 -5.34
N ARG A 31 -11.62 10.56 -5.24
CA ARG A 31 -10.26 10.31 -5.76
C ARG A 31 -9.53 9.22 -5.00
N GLY A 32 -10.05 8.76 -3.87
CA GLY A 32 -9.56 7.57 -3.17
C GLY A 32 -9.53 6.30 -4.02
N ILE A 33 -10.23 6.28 -5.16
CA ILE A 33 -10.05 5.25 -6.21
C ILE A 33 -8.58 5.15 -6.66
N ILE A 34 -7.88 6.27 -6.80
CA ILE A 34 -6.51 6.30 -7.31
C ILE A 34 -5.57 5.51 -6.38
N PRO A 35 -5.43 5.82 -5.07
CA PRO A 35 -4.65 4.98 -4.19
C PRO A 35 -5.23 3.55 -4.08
N GLY A 36 -6.55 3.36 -4.20
CA GLY A 36 -7.16 2.02 -4.28
C GLY A 36 -6.62 1.16 -5.42
N VAL A 37 -6.37 1.74 -6.60
CA VAL A 37 -5.74 1.05 -7.74
C VAL A 37 -4.28 0.69 -7.44
N ILE A 38 -3.51 1.62 -6.87
CA ILE A 38 -2.10 1.39 -6.50
C ILE A 38 -1.99 0.28 -5.44
N LEU A 39 -2.82 0.34 -4.39
CA LEU A 39 -2.85 -0.64 -3.31
C LEU A 39 -3.29 -2.01 -3.80
N SER A 40 -4.28 -2.07 -4.70
CA SER A 40 -4.69 -3.32 -5.36
C SER A 40 -3.57 -3.94 -6.16
N TYR A 41 -2.74 -3.13 -6.83
CA TYR A 41 -1.59 -3.63 -7.57
C TYR A 41 -0.52 -4.19 -6.62
N LEU A 42 -0.14 -3.42 -5.59
CA LEU A 42 0.84 -3.85 -4.59
C LEU A 42 0.43 -5.16 -3.89
N GLU A 43 -0.82 -5.26 -3.44
CA GLU A 43 -1.32 -6.47 -2.80
C GLU A 43 -1.32 -7.67 -3.76
N SER A 44 -1.60 -7.45 -5.06
CA SER A 44 -1.53 -8.53 -6.05
C SER A 44 -0.10 -9.02 -6.28
N GLU A 45 0.92 -8.15 -6.24
CA GLU A 45 2.31 -8.57 -6.32
C GLU A 45 2.73 -9.35 -5.07
N LEU A 46 2.25 -8.96 -3.89
CA LEU A 46 2.45 -9.73 -2.66
C LEU A 46 1.78 -11.11 -2.72
N GLN A 47 0.56 -11.19 -3.26
CA GLN A 47 -0.17 -12.46 -3.41
C GLN A 47 0.53 -13.42 -4.38
N LYS A 48 1.19 -12.91 -5.42
CA LYS A 48 2.03 -13.74 -6.31
C LYS A 48 3.24 -14.33 -5.59
N LEU A 49 3.79 -13.63 -4.60
CA LEU A 49 4.98 -14.06 -3.86
C LEU A 49 4.63 -14.98 -2.68
N GLU A 50 3.52 -14.73 -2.00
CA GLU A 50 3.21 -15.30 -0.67
C GLU A 50 1.90 -16.09 -0.61
N GLY A 51 1.09 -16.04 -1.68
CA GLY A 51 -0.21 -16.71 -1.80
C GLY A 51 -1.41 -15.77 -1.72
N GLU A 52 -2.58 -16.25 -2.18
CA GLU A 52 -3.83 -15.47 -2.31
C GLU A 52 -4.35 -14.87 -1.01
N ASP A 53 -3.96 -15.44 0.14
CA ASP A 53 -4.37 -14.96 1.47
C ASP A 53 -3.53 -13.79 1.99
N ALA A 54 -2.44 -13.42 1.29
CA ALA A 54 -1.64 -12.25 1.63
C ALA A 54 -2.49 -10.98 1.59
N ARG A 55 -2.40 -10.17 2.65
CA ARG A 55 -3.06 -8.87 2.79
C ARG A 55 -2.06 -7.81 3.17
N LEU A 56 -2.31 -6.55 2.78
CA LEU A 56 -1.43 -5.43 3.14
C LEU A 56 -1.15 -5.33 4.65
N ALA A 57 -2.15 -5.64 5.49
CA ALA A 57 -2.00 -5.65 6.95
C ALA A 57 -0.96 -6.65 7.48
N ASP A 58 -0.53 -7.64 6.69
CA ASP A 58 0.52 -8.59 7.08
C ASP A 58 1.93 -7.99 6.94
N TYR A 59 2.07 -6.92 6.14
CA TYR A 59 3.35 -6.35 5.74
C TYR A 59 3.59 -4.95 6.29
N PHE A 60 2.55 -4.27 6.79
CA PHE A 60 2.67 -2.94 7.38
C PHE A 60 2.36 -3.00 8.87
N ASP A 61 3.26 -2.44 9.67
CA ASP A 61 3.12 -2.37 11.13
C ASP A 61 2.10 -1.31 11.53
N VAL A 62 1.99 -0.25 10.72
CA VAL A 62 1.02 0.83 10.91
C VAL A 62 0.40 1.17 9.56
N ILE A 63 -0.93 1.26 9.52
CA ILE A 63 -1.69 1.79 8.39
C ILE A 63 -2.49 2.99 8.90
N ALA A 64 -2.29 4.14 8.27
CA ALA A 64 -2.95 5.39 8.63
C ALA A 64 -3.59 6.03 7.40
N GLY A 65 -4.68 6.75 7.62
CA GLY A 65 -5.33 7.50 6.55
C GLY A 65 -6.26 8.59 7.06
N THR A 66 -6.43 9.64 6.27
CA THR A 66 -7.28 10.80 6.62
C THR A 66 -8.51 10.86 5.72
N SER A 67 -9.68 11.18 6.27
CA SER A 67 -10.94 11.26 5.51
C SER A 67 -11.23 9.94 4.76
N THR A 68 -11.43 9.96 3.43
CA THR A 68 -11.63 8.75 2.64
C THR A 68 -10.43 7.79 2.68
N GLY A 69 -9.21 8.28 2.94
CA GLY A 69 -8.06 7.44 3.24
C GLY A 69 -8.23 6.66 4.55
N GLY A 70 -8.86 7.26 5.57
CA GLY A 70 -9.19 6.57 6.82
C GLY A 70 -10.27 5.50 6.66
N LEU A 71 -11.22 5.72 5.75
CA LEU A 71 -12.18 4.68 5.33
C LEU A 71 -11.46 3.50 4.66
N VAL A 72 -10.52 3.77 3.75
CA VAL A 72 -9.69 2.73 3.13
C VAL A 72 -8.85 1.98 4.19
N THR A 73 -8.25 2.70 5.14
CA THR A 73 -7.56 2.08 6.27
C THR A 73 -8.47 1.12 7.03
N ALA A 74 -9.68 1.56 7.41
CA ALA A 74 -10.64 0.70 8.10
C ALA A 74 -11.02 -0.55 7.28
N MET A 75 -11.20 -0.43 5.97
CA MET A 75 -11.46 -1.58 5.09
C MET A 75 -10.30 -2.59 5.11
N LEU A 76 -9.06 -2.12 5.12
CA LEU A 76 -7.86 -2.95 5.07
C LEU A 76 -7.45 -3.55 6.43
N THR A 77 -7.98 -3.04 7.55
CA THR A 77 -7.54 -3.45 8.90
C THR A 77 -8.66 -4.00 9.79
N ALA A 78 -9.93 -3.76 9.47
CA ALA A 78 -11.03 -4.29 10.27
C ALA A 78 -11.06 -5.83 10.18
N PRO A 79 -11.04 -6.56 11.32
CA PRO A 79 -11.01 -8.02 11.31
C PRO A 79 -12.38 -8.60 10.94
N ASN A 80 -12.37 -9.70 10.21
CA ASN A 80 -13.49 -10.61 10.03
C ASN A 80 -13.50 -11.69 11.13
N GLU A 81 -14.42 -12.66 11.04
CA GLU A 81 -14.57 -13.76 12.01
C GLU A 81 -13.31 -14.62 12.18
N ASN A 82 -12.42 -14.65 11.18
CA ASN A 82 -11.16 -15.39 11.19
C ASN A 82 -9.96 -14.51 11.58
N ASN A 83 -10.21 -13.31 12.15
CA ASN A 83 -9.19 -12.32 12.51
C ASN A 83 -8.29 -11.90 11.34
N ARG A 84 -8.83 -11.90 10.11
CA ARG A 84 -8.19 -11.41 8.88
C ARG A 84 -8.86 -10.12 8.42
N PRO A 85 -8.19 -9.26 7.64
CA PRO A 85 -8.82 -8.11 7.02
C PRO A 85 -10.13 -8.46 6.29
N LEU A 86 -11.19 -7.71 6.57
CA LEU A 86 -12.52 -7.91 5.99
C LEU A 86 -12.53 -7.71 4.47
N PHE A 87 -11.68 -6.81 3.96
CA PHE A 87 -11.55 -6.53 2.54
C PHE A 87 -10.13 -6.78 2.04
N ALA A 88 -10.02 -7.24 0.79
CA ALA A 88 -8.76 -7.14 0.03
C ALA A 88 -8.67 -5.76 -0.63
N ALA A 89 -7.46 -5.31 -0.97
CA ALA A 89 -7.23 -4.03 -1.62
C ALA A 89 -7.97 -3.90 -2.98
N LYS A 90 -8.14 -5.01 -3.70
CA LYS A 90 -8.94 -5.06 -4.95
C LYS A 90 -10.41 -4.68 -4.77
N ASP A 91 -10.95 -4.82 -3.55
CA ASP A 91 -12.34 -4.52 -3.25
C ASP A 91 -12.56 -3.03 -2.96
N ILE A 92 -11.50 -2.26 -2.66
CA ILE A 92 -11.57 -0.80 -2.51
C ILE A 92 -12.18 -0.17 -3.77
N LYS A 93 -11.63 -0.48 -4.95
CA LYS A 93 -12.15 0.04 -6.23
C LYS A 93 -13.65 -0.23 -6.39
N LYS A 94 -14.09 -1.46 -6.10
CA LYS A 94 -15.51 -1.85 -6.21
C LYS A 94 -16.38 -1.07 -5.24
N PHE A 95 -15.91 -0.89 -4.00
CA PHE A 95 -16.60 -0.11 -3.00
C PHE A 95 -16.84 1.33 -3.48
N TYR A 96 -15.81 2.01 -3.99
CA TYR A 96 -15.99 3.36 -4.52
C TYR A 96 -16.98 3.41 -5.69
N LEU A 97 -16.89 2.47 -6.64
CA LEU A 97 -17.79 2.42 -7.79
C LEU A 97 -19.26 2.23 -7.39
N ASN A 98 -19.52 1.45 -6.35
CA ASN A 98 -20.88 1.09 -5.93
C ASN A 98 -21.47 2.06 -4.91
N GLU A 99 -20.65 2.57 -3.98
CA GLU A 99 -21.13 3.30 -2.81
C GLU A 99 -20.93 4.81 -2.93
N CYS A 100 -19.94 5.31 -3.69
CA CYS A 100 -19.75 6.76 -3.83
C CYS A 100 -20.96 7.50 -4.43
N PRO A 101 -21.70 6.98 -5.42
CA PRO A 101 -22.91 7.64 -5.90
C PRO A 101 -23.98 7.84 -4.80
N LYS A 102 -23.98 6.99 -3.77
CA LYS A 102 -24.90 7.07 -2.62
C LYS A 102 -24.35 7.97 -1.51
N ILE A 103 -23.05 7.88 -1.24
CA ILE A 103 -22.34 8.69 -0.22
C ILE A 103 -22.25 10.15 -0.65
N PHE A 104 -22.06 10.41 -1.95
CA PHE A 104 -21.86 11.72 -2.55
C PHE A 104 -22.96 12.01 -3.59
N PRO A 105 -24.21 12.25 -3.15
CA PRO A 105 -25.31 12.55 -4.07
C PRO A 105 -25.05 13.86 -4.81
N GLN A 106 -25.26 13.85 -6.13
CA GLN A 106 -24.85 14.95 -7.04
C GLN A 106 -25.44 16.32 -6.69
N HIS A 107 -26.62 16.36 -6.07
CA HIS A 107 -27.31 17.61 -5.78
C HIS A 107 -26.75 18.39 -4.57
N CYS A 108 -25.82 17.79 -3.79
CA CYS A 108 -25.31 18.39 -2.55
C CYS A 108 -23.82 18.14 -2.31
N SER A 109 -23.11 17.53 -3.26
CA SER A 109 -21.74 17.07 -3.05
C SER A 109 -20.70 17.98 -3.71
N VAL A 110 -19.60 18.23 -2.98
CA VAL A 110 -18.36 18.78 -3.54
C VAL A 110 -17.60 17.76 -4.41
N ASP A 111 -17.91 16.48 -4.24
CA ASP A 111 -17.39 15.35 -5.02
C ASP A 111 -18.45 14.85 -6.02
N ILE A 112 -18.16 14.91 -7.32
CA ILE A 112 -19.09 14.49 -8.39
C ILE A 112 -18.90 13.00 -8.70
N ALA A 113 -19.61 12.14 -7.97
CA ALA A 113 -19.54 10.68 -8.08
C ALA A 113 -20.39 10.10 -9.24
N THR A 114 -20.32 10.67 -10.44
CA THR A 114 -20.93 10.04 -11.63
C THR A 114 -20.15 8.78 -11.99
N LYS A 115 -20.83 7.81 -12.62
CA LYS A 115 -20.16 6.59 -13.11
C LYS A 115 -18.97 6.92 -14.02
N GLU A 116 -19.16 7.88 -14.93
CA GLU A 116 -18.11 8.36 -15.85
C GLU A 116 -16.88 8.90 -15.10
N ASN A 117 -17.09 9.77 -14.09
CA ASN A 117 -15.99 10.32 -13.31
C ASN A 117 -15.23 9.24 -12.54
N LEU A 118 -15.95 8.27 -11.95
CA LEU A 118 -15.31 7.18 -11.21
C LEU A 118 -14.51 6.26 -12.16
N ASP A 119 -15.05 5.93 -13.34
CA ASP A 119 -14.33 5.16 -14.36
C ASP A 119 -13.09 5.90 -14.87
N ASP A 120 -13.16 7.22 -15.02
CA ASP A 120 -12.00 8.03 -15.39
C ASP A 120 -10.92 8.07 -14.29
N LEU A 121 -11.31 8.12 -13.02
CA LEU A 121 -10.37 8.01 -11.90
C LEU A 121 -9.68 6.64 -11.86
N VAL A 122 -10.37 5.56 -12.22
CA VAL A 122 -9.75 4.23 -12.39
C VAL A 122 -8.68 4.31 -13.48
N LYS A 123 -9.01 4.85 -14.66
CA LYS A 123 -8.05 5.01 -15.76
C LYS A 123 -6.86 5.90 -15.36
N VAL A 124 -7.07 6.92 -14.53
CA VAL A 124 -5.99 7.75 -14.00
C VAL A 124 -5.05 6.92 -13.13
N GLY A 125 -5.60 6.11 -12.20
CA GLY A 125 -4.81 5.18 -11.39
C GLY A 125 -4.00 4.19 -12.23
N GLU A 126 -4.63 3.58 -13.24
CA GLU A 126 -3.97 2.64 -14.16
C GLU A 126 -2.86 3.32 -14.98
N LYS A 127 -3.10 4.55 -15.45
CA LYS A 127 -2.07 5.34 -16.15
C LYS A 127 -0.92 5.71 -15.22
N LEU A 128 -1.18 5.99 -13.94
CA LEU A 128 -0.14 6.32 -12.97
C LEU A 128 0.83 5.16 -12.76
N LEU A 129 0.36 3.91 -12.74
CA LEU A 129 1.22 2.72 -12.66
C LEU A 129 2.29 2.69 -13.77
N LYS A 130 1.94 3.19 -14.97
CA LYS A 130 2.83 3.23 -16.14
C LYS A 130 3.73 4.47 -16.22
N LYS A 131 3.53 5.47 -15.36
CA LYS A 131 4.41 6.65 -15.34
C LYS A 131 5.73 6.35 -14.64
N ALA A 132 6.76 7.12 -14.97
CA ALA A 132 8.03 7.10 -14.26
C ALA A 132 7.81 7.35 -12.76
N VAL A 133 8.50 6.57 -11.93
CA VAL A 133 8.45 6.74 -10.48
C VAL A 133 8.98 8.12 -10.11
N SER A 134 8.33 8.76 -9.15
CA SER A 134 8.71 10.09 -8.67
C SER A 134 8.98 10.03 -7.17
N ARG A 135 9.91 10.86 -6.70
CA ARG A 135 10.26 11.00 -5.28
C ARG A 135 10.00 12.43 -4.84
N VAL A 136 9.60 12.59 -3.58
CA VAL A 136 9.56 13.91 -2.94
C VAL A 136 10.95 14.24 -2.41
N ASN A 137 11.49 15.38 -2.82
CA ASN A 137 12.64 15.96 -2.15
C ASN A 137 12.15 16.66 -0.88
N LEU A 138 12.57 16.17 0.30
CA LEU A 138 12.10 16.69 1.58
C LEU A 138 12.69 18.06 1.94
N GLU A 139 13.78 18.48 1.29
CA GLU A 139 14.40 19.79 1.57
C GLU A 139 13.60 20.95 0.97
N ASN A 140 12.94 20.70 -0.14
CA ASN A 140 12.28 21.70 -0.98
C ASN A 140 10.88 21.31 -1.44
N GLU A 141 10.35 20.17 -0.96
CA GLU A 141 8.98 19.67 -1.18
C GLU A 141 8.59 19.45 -2.66
N ILE A 142 9.58 19.39 -3.55
CA ILE A 142 9.36 19.19 -4.98
C ILE A 142 9.40 17.70 -5.33
N TYR A 143 8.46 17.28 -6.17
CA TYR A 143 8.48 15.95 -6.78
C TYR A 143 9.44 15.92 -7.98
N GLU A 144 10.40 15.00 -7.94
CA GLU A 144 11.35 14.75 -9.02
C GLU A 144 11.15 13.35 -9.60
N THR A 145 11.22 13.22 -10.93
CA THR A 145 11.18 11.93 -11.59
C THR A 145 12.49 11.20 -11.37
N CYS A 146 12.43 9.93 -10.93
CA CYS A 146 13.61 9.10 -10.77
C CYS A 146 13.78 8.22 -12.01
N ASN A 147 15.02 8.04 -12.48
CA ASN A 147 15.35 7.15 -13.60
C ASN A 147 15.32 5.65 -13.19
N GLN A 148 14.39 5.26 -12.32
CA GLN A 148 14.29 3.94 -11.70
C GLN A 148 13.09 3.13 -12.22
N GLY A 149 12.69 3.41 -13.46
CA GLY A 149 11.55 2.79 -14.10
C GLY A 149 10.21 3.40 -13.71
N THR A 150 9.17 2.62 -13.91
CA THR A 150 7.77 2.97 -13.70
C THR A 150 7.32 2.76 -12.26
N ASN A 151 6.16 3.32 -11.89
CA ASN A 151 5.55 3.07 -10.58
C ASN A 151 5.23 1.59 -10.37
N GLU A 152 4.82 0.85 -11.40
CA GLU A 152 4.58 -0.59 -11.28
C GLU A 152 5.86 -1.37 -10.96
N GLU A 153 6.96 -1.06 -11.64
CA GLU A 153 8.26 -1.69 -11.36
C GLU A 153 8.75 -1.34 -9.95
N ALA A 154 8.47 -0.13 -9.47
CA ALA A 154 8.74 0.27 -8.09
C ALA A 154 7.90 -0.51 -7.07
N LEU A 155 6.61 -0.73 -7.35
CA LEU A 155 5.72 -1.52 -6.48
C LEU A 155 6.10 -3.00 -6.46
N ILE A 156 6.55 -3.58 -7.58
CA ILE A 156 7.09 -4.96 -7.62
C ILE A 156 8.31 -5.06 -6.70
N ARG A 157 9.26 -4.13 -6.80
CA ARG A 157 10.44 -4.10 -5.91
C ARG A 157 10.04 -3.93 -4.45
N LEU A 158 9.07 -3.05 -4.17
CA LEU A 158 8.53 -2.87 -2.83
C LEU A 158 7.90 -4.17 -2.29
N ALA A 159 7.12 -4.89 -3.10
CA ALA A 159 6.53 -6.17 -2.71
C ALA A 159 7.61 -7.20 -2.34
N GLN A 160 8.68 -7.30 -3.13
CA GLN A 160 9.83 -8.18 -2.84
C GLN A 160 10.50 -7.84 -1.51
N VAL A 161 10.71 -6.54 -1.25
CA VAL A 161 11.25 -6.03 0.02
C VAL A 161 10.33 -6.40 1.19
N LEU A 162 9.04 -6.08 1.11
CA LEU A 162 8.07 -6.37 2.16
C LEU A 162 7.98 -7.87 2.48
N SER A 163 7.99 -8.70 1.43
CA SER A 163 8.03 -10.16 1.48
C SER A 163 9.29 -10.67 2.20
N LYS A 164 10.49 -10.18 1.84
CA LYS A 164 11.75 -10.53 2.50
C LYS A 164 11.71 -10.17 3.99
N GLU A 165 11.32 -8.95 4.32
CA GLU A 165 11.25 -8.46 5.69
C GLU A 165 10.25 -9.22 6.56
N LYS A 166 9.10 -9.62 5.98
CA LYS A 166 8.12 -10.45 6.71
C LYS A 166 8.72 -11.80 7.07
N ARG A 167 9.35 -12.50 6.11
CA ARG A 167 9.97 -13.81 6.36
C ARG A 167 11.07 -13.76 7.43
N LEU A 168 11.89 -12.71 7.41
CA LEU A 168 12.92 -12.52 8.43
C LEU A 168 12.29 -12.42 9.83
N ARG A 169 11.25 -11.59 9.96
CA ARG A 169 10.53 -11.43 11.23
C ARG A 169 9.87 -12.71 11.72
N ASP A 170 9.17 -13.43 10.85
CA ASP A 170 8.54 -14.71 11.21
C ASP A 170 9.61 -15.72 11.70
N SER A 171 10.80 -15.70 11.10
CA SER A 171 11.90 -16.58 11.51
C SER A 171 12.52 -16.20 12.86
N GLU A 172 12.63 -14.90 13.15
CA GLU A 172 13.10 -14.40 14.45
C GLU A 172 12.10 -14.72 15.58
N GLU A 173 10.79 -14.56 15.31
CA GLU A 173 9.73 -14.91 16.26
C GLU A 173 9.73 -16.41 16.57
N LEU A 174 9.84 -17.27 15.56
CA LEU A 174 9.96 -18.73 15.76
C LEU A 174 11.22 -19.11 16.55
N PHE A 175 12.34 -18.42 16.33
CA PHE A 175 13.57 -18.67 17.08
C PHE A 175 13.41 -18.26 18.55
N GLN A 176 12.78 -17.11 18.82
CA GLN A 176 12.52 -16.64 20.17
C GLN A 176 11.54 -17.57 20.91
N ASP A 177 10.45 -17.99 20.27
CA ASP A 177 9.49 -18.94 20.83
C ASP A 177 10.15 -20.30 21.16
N SER A 178 11.10 -20.74 20.32
CA SER A 178 11.88 -21.95 20.58
C SER A 178 12.77 -21.81 21.82
N LEU A 179 13.46 -20.67 21.97
CA LEU A 179 14.27 -20.39 23.15
C LEU A 179 13.40 -20.35 24.41
N ASP A 180 12.29 -19.63 24.38
CA ASP A 180 11.40 -19.47 25.52
C ASP A 180 10.81 -20.82 25.97
N ASN A 181 10.51 -21.73 25.04
CA ASN A 181 10.04 -23.09 25.35
C ASN A 181 11.15 -24.04 25.85
N PHE A 182 12.43 -23.75 25.59
CA PHE A 182 13.56 -24.57 26.06
C PHE A 182 14.03 -24.22 27.47
N TYR A 183 13.69 -23.03 27.98
CA TYR A 183 14.11 -22.53 29.30
C TYR A 183 12.98 -22.58 30.35
N VAL A 184 11.90 -23.33 30.12
CA VAL A 184 10.86 -23.71 31.09
C VAL A 184 11.04 -25.16 31.50
#